data_AF-A0A4Q2Z9L5-F1
#
_entry.id   AF-A0A4Q2Z9L5-F1
#
_cell.length_a   1.000
_cell.length_b   1.000
_cell.length_c   1.000
_cell.angle_alpha   90.00
_cell.angle_beta   90.00
_cell.angle_gamma   90.00
#
_symmetry.space_group_name_H-M   'P 1'
#
loop_
_entity.id
_entity.type
_entity.pdbx_description
1 polymer ?
#
loop_
_entity_poly.entity_id
_entity_poly.type
_entity_poly.pdbx_seq_one_letter_code
_entity_poly.pdbx_strand_id
1 'polypeptide(L)'
;DLAFNEELPWLFPHAPGAKDWFPSEEVRYTHAFRNSSLQGGYFIMAARALGFDTGPMSGFDNAKVDAAFFADQPTVRSNFISTIGHADPITIFERLPRPEFERFNRVL
;
A
#
# COMPACT_ATOMS: atom_id res chain seq x y z
N ASP A 1 9.18 2.03 0.62
CA ASP A 1 10.52 2.58 0.87
C ASP A 1 10.85 2.43 2.35
N LEU A 2 11.95 1.75 2.65
CA LEU A 2 12.46 1.51 4.00
C LEU A 2 13.40 2.62 4.49
N ALA A 3 13.74 3.60 3.64
CA ALA A 3 14.54 4.77 3.97
C ALA A 3 13.70 6.07 4.02
N PHE A 4 12.36 5.96 4.04
CA PHE A 4 11.44 7.10 4.05
C PHE A 4 11.72 8.10 5.18
N ASN A 5 12.33 7.63 6.27
CA ASN A 5 12.65 8.44 7.44
C ASN A 5 13.69 9.53 7.11
N GLU A 6 14.56 9.33 6.13
CA GLU A 6 15.54 10.33 5.69
C GLU A 6 14.88 11.57 5.06
N GLU A 7 13.68 11.42 4.52
CA GLU A 7 12.89 12.52 3.95
C GLU A 7 12.07 13.29 5.00
N LEU A 8 11.99 12.81 6.25
CA LEU A 8 11.17 13.43 7.29
C LEU A 8 11.57 14.87 7.65
N PRO A 9 12.83 15.31 7.59
CA PRO A 9 13.16 16.73 7.76
C PRO A 9 12.43 17.63 6.74
N TRP A 10 12.16 17.13 5.53
CA TRP A 10 11.41 17.83 4.50
C TRP A 10 9.89 17.60 4.63
N LEU A 11 9.46 16.35 4.81
CA LEU A 11 8.03 15.98 4.87
C LEU A 11 7.34 16.39 6.18
N PHE A 12 8.10 16.47 7.27
CA PHE A 12 7.60 16.80 8.60
C PHE A 12 8.49 17.85 9.30
N PRO A 13 8.57 19.08 8.74
CA PRO A 13 9.51 20.10 9.19
C PRO A 13 9.22 20.62 10.62
N HIS A 14 8.06 20.30 11.17
CA HIS A 14 7.68 20.66 12.54
C HIS A 14 8.41 19.80 13.58
N ALA A 15 8.95 18.64 13.20
CA ALA A 15 9.80 17.81 14.04
C ALA A 15 10.99 17.23 13.23
N PRO A 16 12.05 18.02 12.99
CA PRO A 16 13.19 17.61 12.16
C PRO A 16 13.91 16.35 12.68
N GLY A 17 13.86 16.09 13.99
CA GLY A 17 14.41 14.88 14.63
C GLY A 17 13.53 13.63 14.47
N ALA A 18 12.37 13.72 13.80
CA ALA A 18 11.47 12.58 13.63
C ALA A 18 12.09 11.42 12.84
N LYS A 19 13.12 11.69 12.03
CA LYS A 19 13.89 10.64 11.35
C LYS A 19 14.47 9.62 12.32
N ASP A 20 14.82 10.05 13.53
CA ASP A 20 15.47 9.21 14.56
C ASP A 20 14.44 8.36 15.33
N TRP A 21 13.14 8.55 15.10
CA TRP A 21 12.07 7.73 15.71
C TRP A 21 12.01 6.31 15.12
N PHE A 22 12.77 6.04 14.05
CA PHE A 22 12.74 4.77 13.32
C PHE A 22 14.12 4.06 13.34
N PRO A 23 14.63 3.69 14.53
CA PRO A 23 16.02 3.27 14.71
C PRO A 23 16.35 1.92 14.07
N SER A 24 15.38 1.01 13.93
CA SER A 24 15.59 -0.32 13.35
C SER A 24 14.84 -0.49 12.03
N GLU A 25 15.33 -1.42 11.19
CA GLU A 25 14.67 -1.77 9.94
C GLU A 25 13.28 -2.36 10.18
N GLU A 26 13.07 -3.13 11.24
CA GLU A 26 11.76 -3.68 11.61
C GLU A 26 10.73 -2.58 11.88
N VAL A 27 11.12 -1.52 12.59
CA VAL A 27 10.28 -0.35 12.85
C VAL A 27 9.98 0.37 11.53
N ARG A 28 11.00 0.62 10.69
CA ARG A 28 10.80 1.23 9.37
C ARG A 28 9.88 0.39 8.49
N TYR A 29 10.05 -0.93 8.45
CA TYR A 29 9.22 -1.85 7.68
C TYR A 29 7.76 -1.76 8.11
N THR A 30 7.47 -1.84 9.41
CA THR A 30 6.10 -1.80 9.93
C THR A 30 5.38 -0.52 9.52
N HIS A 31 6.07 0.63 9.61
CA HIS A 31 5.52 1.93 9.23
C HIS A 31 5.38 2.08 7.72
N ALA A 32 6.42 1.72 6.95
CA ALA A 32 6.38 1.75 5.49
C ALA A 32 5.28 0.85 4.92
N PHE A 33 5.11 -0.36 5.46
CA PHE A 33 4.07 -1.30 5.07
C PHE A 33 2.67 -0.72 5.35
N ARG A 34 2.42 -0.19 6.55
CA ARG A 34 1.12 0.42 6.88
C ARG A 34 0.82 1.64 6.01
N ASN A 35 1.78 2.56 5.88
CA ASN A 35 1.60 3.80 5.13
C ASN A 35 1.41 3.53 3.63
N SER A 36 2.17 2.59 3.04
CA SER A 36 1.99 2.21 1.64
C SER A 36 0.66 1.51 1.39
N SER A 37 0.17 0.69 2.33
CA SER A 37 -1.19 0.11 2.25
C SER A 37 -2.28 1.17 2.30
N LEU A 38 -2.15 2.19 3.14
CA LEU A 38 -3.09 3.31 3.20
C LEU A 38 -3.09 4.11 1.89
N GLN A 39 -1.91 4.45 1.37
CA GLN A 39 -1.76 5.11 0.07
C GLN A 39 -2.38 4.27 -1.06
N GLY A 40 -2.20 2.95 -1.00
CA GLY A 40 -2.85 2.00 -1.89
C GLY A 40 -4.37 2.03 -1.83
N GLY A 41 -4.94 2.12 -0.63
CA GLY A 41 -6.37 2.32 -0.42
C GLY A 41 -6.88 3.60 -1.06
N TYR A 42 -6.16 4.72 -0.88
CA TYR A 42 -6.48 5.99 -1.54
C TYR A 42 -6.41 5.89 -3.07
N PHE A 43 -5.38 5.22 -3.61
CA PHE A 43 -5.26 4.96 -5.05
C PHE A 43 -6.48 4.19 -5.59
N ILE A 44 -6.87 3.09 -4.95
CA ILE A 44 -8.02 2.27 -5.36
C ILE A 44 -9.32 3.08 -5.34
N MET A 45 -9.53 3.88 -4.28
CA MET A 45 -10.71 4.73 -4.16
C MET A 45 -10.75 5.83 -5.23
N ALA A 46 -9.63 6.49 -5.47
CA ALA A 46 -9.52 7.53 -6.50
C ALA A 46 -9.73 6.96 -7.92
N ALA A 47 -9.10 5.82 -8.23
CA ALA A 47 -9.28 5.15 -9.52
C ALA A 47 -10.75 4.82 -9.78
N ARG A 48 -11.43 4.23 -8.79
CA ARG A 48 -12.87 3.93 -8.87
C ARG A 48 -13.74 5.18 -9.02
N ALA A 49 -13.43 6.24 -8.30
CA ALA A 49 -14.14 7.52 -8.42
C ALA A 49 -14.03 8.14 -9.83
N LEU A 50 -12.92 7.86 -10.53
CA LEU A 50 -12.69 8.28 -11.92
C LEU A 50 -13.26 7.31 -12.96
N GLY A 51 -13.94 6.23 -12.54
CA GLY A 51 -14.54 5.25 -13.43
C GLY A 51 -13.59 4.14 -13.90
N PHE A 52 -12.43 3.97 -13.24
CA PHE A 52 -11.52 2.86 -13.50
C PHE A 52 -11.78 1.67 -12.57
N ASP A 53 -11.63 0.48 -13.13
CA ASP A 53 -11.54 -0.77 -12.40
C ASP A 53 -10.12 -1.00 -11.87
N THR A 54 -10.03 -1.71 -10.75
CA THR A 54 -8.76 -2.04 -10.10
C THR A 54 -8.74 -3.47 -9.59
N GLY A 55 -7.62 -4.16 -9.79
CA GLY A 55 -7.37 -5.51 -9.30
C GLY A 55 -6.19 -5.54 -8.33
N PRO A 56 -6.38 -5.24 -7.02
CA PRO A 56 -5.32 -5.33 -6.03
C PRO A 56 -5.00 -6.79 -5.68
N MET A 57 -3.72 -7.13 -5.65
CA MET A 57 -3.20 -8.48 -5.46
C MET A 57 -1.96 -8.45 -4.56
N SER A 58 -1.86 -9.41 -3.64
CA SER A 58 -0.65 -9.70 -2.84
C SER A 58 -0.04 -11.07 -3.13
N GLY A 59 -0.66 -11.87 -4.00
CA GLY A 59 -0.23 -13.24 -4.33
C GLY A 59 0.86 -13.27 -5.40
N PHE A 60 2.02 -12.65 -5.15
CA PHE A 60 3.17 -12.65 -6.05
C PHE A 60 4.49 -12.83 -5.27
N ASP A 61 5.58 -13.05 -6.00
CA ASP A 61 6.93 -13.14 -5.44
C ASP A 61 7.54 -11.74 -5.34
N ASN A 62 7.55 -11.17 -4.13
CA ASN A 62 8.11 -9.84 -3.86
C ASN A 62 9.59 -9.75 -4.27
N ALA A 63 10.39 -10.81 -4.05
CA ALA A 63 11.82 -10.77 -4.37
C ALA A 63 12.04 -10.66 -5.88
N LYS A 64 11.24 -11.35 -6.69
CA LYS A 64 11.29 -11.23 -8.16
C LYS A 64 10.83 -9.86 -8.65
N VAL A 65 9.77 -9.31 -8.07
CA VAL A 65 9.28 -7.97 -8.43
C VAL A 65 10.30 -6.91 -8.06
N ASP A 66 10.84 -6.97 -6.84
CA ASP A 66 11.88 -6.06 -6.37
C ASP A 66 13.12 -6.12 -7.26
N ALA A 67 13.57 -7.33 -7.63
CA ALA A 67 14.71 -7.51 -8.53
C ALA A 67 14.44 -7.02 -9.96
N ALA A 68 13.20 -7.06 -10.44
CA ALA A 68 12.86 -6.64 -11.80
C ALA A 68 12.66 -5.12 -11.92
N PHE A 69 12.06 -4.49 -10.91
CA PHE A 69 11.59 -3.10 -10.98
C PHE A 69 12.33 -2.13 -10.06
N PHE A 70 13.01 -2.63 -9.03
CA PHE A 70 13.64 -1.81 -7.99
C PHE A 70 15.09 -2.25 -7.71
N ALA A 71 15.75 -2.90 -8.67
CA ALA A 71 17.13 -3.39 -8.50
C ALA A 71 18.13 -2.28 -8.14
N ASP A 72 17.90 -1.06 -8.64
CA ASP A 72 18.70 0.13 -8.38
C ASP A 72 18.28 0.89 -7.11
N GLN A 73 17.20 0.46 -6.45
CA GLN A 73 16.58 1.08 -5.28
C GLN A 73 16.40 0.05 -4.15
N PRO A 74 17.48 -0.43 -3.52
CA PRO A 74 17.44 -1.56 -2.59
C PRO A 74 16.61 -1.32 -1.31
N THR A 75 16.26 -0.06 -1.01
CA THR A 75 15.38 0.31 0.10
C THR A 75 13.90 0.23 -0.26
N VAL A 76 13.55 0.09 -1.54
CA VAL A 76 12.17 -0.06 -2.00
C VAL A 76 11.81 -1.54 -1.98
N ARG A 77 10.65 -1.83 -1.38
CA ARG A 77 10.05 -3.17 -1.31
C ARG A 77 8.64 -3.09 -1.86
N SER A 78 8.29 -4.04 -2.71
CA SER A 78 6.92 -4.24 -3.16
C SER A 78 6.01 -4.61 -1.97
N ASN A 79 4.80 -4.07 -1.94
CA ASN A 79 3.77 -4.39 -0.93
C ASN A 79 2.63 -5.17 -1.59
N PHE A 80 1.93 -4.52 -2.50
CA PHE A 80 0.90 -5.13 -3.34
C PHE A 80 0.99 -4.58 -4.76
N ILE A 81 0.39 -5.28 -5.73
CA ILE A 81 0.25 -4.82 -7.12
C ILE A 81 -1.23 -4.53 -7.35
N SER A 82 -1.54 -3.44 -8.06
CA SER A 82 -2.89 -3.21 -8.57
C SER A 82 -2.86 -2.98 -10.06
N THR A 83 -3.62 -3.77 -10.80
CA THR A 83 -3.98 -3.39 -12.17
C THR A 83 -4.96 -2.22 -12.13
N ILE A 84 -4.99 -1.42 -13.20
CA ILE A 84 -5.91 -0.30 -13.41
C ILE A 84 -6.33 -0.28 -14.89
N GLY A 85 -7.60 -0.04 -15.17
CA GLY A 85 -8.12 0.03 -16.52
C GLY A 85 -9.65 -0.04 -16.56
N HIS A 86 -10.21 -0.43 -17.69
CA HIS A 86 -11.62 -0.77 -17.81
C HIS A 86 -11.74 -2.29 -17.94
N ALA A 87 -12.43 -2.93 -17.00
CA ALA A 87 -12.64 -4.36 -17.03
C ALA A 87 -13.68 -4.72 -18.09
N ASP A 88 -13.56 -5.92 -18.65
CA ASP A 88 -14.59 -6.47 -19.52
C ASP A 88 -15.82 -6.86 -18.68
N PRO A 89 -17.00 -6.22 -18.87
CA PRO A 89 -18.18 -6.46 -18.05
C PRO A 89 -18.67 -7.91 -18.05
N ILE A 90 -18.35 -8.71 -19.07
CA ILE A 90 -18.74 -10.13 -19.12
C ILE A 90 -17.80 -11.05 -18.34
N THR A 91 -16.64 -10.54 -17.90
CA THR A 91 -15.62 -11.32 -17.16
C THR A 91 -15.58 -11.02 -15.66
N ILE A 92 -16.24 -9.94 -15.23
CA ILE A 92 -16.27 -9.51 -13.83
C ILE A 92 -17.37 -10.24 -13.06
N PHE A 93 -17.05 -10.68 -11.85
CA PHE A 93 -18.02 -11.26 -10.93
C PHE A 93 -18.83 -10.17 -10.24
N GLU A 94 -20.06 -10.51 -9.85
CA GLU A 94 -20.82 -9.68 -8.93
C GLU A 94 -20.09 -9.51 -7.58
N ARG A 95 -20.52 -8.53 -6.81
CA ARG A 95 -19.97 -8.24 -5.49
C ARG A 95 -20.07 -9.49 -4.60
N LEU A 96 -18.92 -10.05 -4.25
CA LEU A 96 -18.82 -11.15 -3.29
C LEU A 96 -19.43 -10.77 -1.93
N PRO A 97 -19.84 -11.76 -1.11
CA PRO A 97 -20.44 -11.50 0.19
C PRO A 97 -19.63 -10.50 1.02
N ARG A 98 -20.36 -9.56 1.64
CA ARG A 98 -19.83 -8.70 2.68
C ARG A 98 -20.55 -9.04 3.98
N PRO A 99 -19.79 -9.31 5.05
CA PRO A 99 -20.35 -9.68 6.34
C PRO A 99 -21.26 -8.57 6.88
N GLU A 100 -22.31 -8.95 7.59
CA GLU A 100 -23.08 -8.02 8.43
C GLU A 100 -22.17 -7.39 9.50
N PHE A 101 -22.53 -6.19 9.96
CA PHE A 101 -21.69 -5.40 10.87
C PHE A 101 -21.29 -6.17 12.12
N GLU A 102 -22.24 -6.83 12.76
CA GLU A 102 -22.08 -7.57 14.02
C GLU A 102 -21.13 -8.76 13.90
N ARG A 103 -20.87 -9.25 12.68
CA ARG A 103 -19.97 -10.39 12.45
C ARG A 103 -18.52 -10.06 12.82
N PHE A 104 -18.08 -8.83 12.58
CA PHE A 104 -16.68 -8.42 12.78
C PHE A 104 -16.50 -7.13 13.59
N ASN A 105 -17.58 -6.51 14.06
CA ASN A 105 -17.52 -5.27 14.84
C ASN A 105 -18.27 -5.40 16.17
N ARG A 106 -17.81 -4.65 17.17
CA ARG A 106 -18.47 -4.51 18.48
C ARG A 106 -18.41 -3.04 18.91
N VAL A 107 -19.52 -2.52 19.40
CA VAL A 107 -19.57 -1.23 20.10
C VAL A 107 -19.35 -1.50 21.59
N LEU A 108 -18.40 -0.79 22.20
CA LEU A 108 -18.06 -0.88 23.63
C LEU A 108 -18.60 0.33 24.38
#